data_AF-A0A6J0SF58-F1
#
_entry.id   AF-A0A6J0SF58-F1
#
_cell.length_a   1.000
_cell.length_b   1.000
_cell.length_c   1.000
_cell.angle_alpha   90.00
_cell.angle_beta   90.00
_cell.angle_gamma   90.00
#
_symmetry.space_group_name_H-M   'P 1'
#
loop_
_entity.id
_entity.type
_entity.pdbx_description
1 polymer ?
#
loop_
_entity_poly.entity_id
_entity_poly.type
_entity_poly.pdbx_seq_one_letter_code
_entity_poly.pdbx_strand_id
1 'polypeptide(L)'
;LATLVVGLSDITIVNMAMENATEMKDILQIVTHAFLRMERIGQKPNCQFVHQNVNDVSAYDQNMRDRKHLLEQLNEMTTAAAKMEKINREIKFSDIMDYDPEMHNWYIPGLWHGVPPMAPVNRGYSEKVFELKKSLFEFIKDRSHKRPPKDIPEFIEWVKSLWKAVKHENFIFSFRNSLIAEAYNQLSMKYSEWDWHFRREMHLWVSEQETVIQNVDLDELDHSNWKNDLQAKLSSGEQRMLQHLEEYFESGAANLHLVERYKEDFIRSASSLKRELENYSSTKCIEAIRIKKGRHKIDTLQIEYLKIFEGKVDKLLEDCRKNEYRLEDEELKKEFERMWAETLSAISPTPLENRQILSDIELSLRKELAHRGSLVNLKVQEAKCLLNYRISTFQMKPEYLETSIIYRVTHFFAKKDRWHKAEELARSLMTLCSSYINEKVCCRGDYDETYCGELLHMINEKLQESDVQKLHITACFEIDLKLHILGEATHSFQKMHDDFIKENDPHVRLENLR
;
A
#
# COMPACT_ATOMS: atom_id res chain seq x y z
N LEU A 1 -19.16 -15.80 14.16
CA LEU A 1 -20.17 -16.46 15.02
C LEU A 1 -20.38 -15.72 16.34
N ALA A 2 -19.33 -15.47 17.14
CA ALA A 2 -19.44 -14.73 18.40
C ALA A 2 -20.18 -13.38 18.26
N THR A 3 -19.84 -12.58 17.24
CA THR A 3 -20.52 -11.32 16.89
C THR A 3 -22.03 -11.49 16.67
N LEU A 4 -22.46 -12.60 16.08
CA LEU A 4 -23.88 -12.90 15.88
C LEU A 4 -24.57 -13.23 17.20
N VAL A 5 -23.97 -14.11 18.00
CA VAL A 5 -24.52 -14.51 19.32
C VAL A 5 -24.65 -13.29 20.22
N VAL A 6 -23.60 -12.48 20.30
CA VAL A 6 -23.57 -11.25 21.10
C VAL A 6 -24.60 -10.24 20.62
N GLY A 7 -24.76 -10.05 19.30
CA GLY A 7 -25.70 -9.09 18.73
C GLY A 7 -27.17 -9.49 18.78
N LEU A 8 -27.46 -10.78 18.97
CA LEU A 8 -28.83 -11.29 19.15
C LEU A 8 -29.24 -11.38 20.62
N SER A 9 -28.29 -11.29 21.55
CA SER A 9 -28.52 -11.58 22.96
C SER A 9 -28.63 -10.29 23.78
N ASP A 10 -29.66 -10.19 24.62
CA ASP A 10 -29.76 -9.12 25.62
C ASP A 10 -28.77 -9.34 26.79
N ILE A 11 -28.49 -10.62 27.08
CA ILE A 11 -27.53 -11.09 28.08
C ILE A 11 -26.64 -12.13 27.41
N THR A 12 -25.34 -11.88 27.38
CA THR A 12 -24.32 -12.83 26.91
C THR A 12 -23.59 -13.41 28.12
N ILE A 13 -23.52 -14.73 28.19
CA ILE A 13 -22.73 -15.42 29.23
C ILE A 13 -21.47 -15.95 28.58
N VAL A 14 -20.31 -15.45 29.01
CA VAL A 14 -19.00 -15.92 28.55
C VAL A 14 -18.48 -16.91 29.57
N ASN A 15 -18.57 -18.19 29.20
CA ASN A 15 -18.07 -19.28 30.02
C ASN A 15 -16.56 -19.44 29.83
N MET A 16 -15.79 -19.34 30.91
CA MET A 16 -14.33 -19.45 30.91
C MET A 16 -13.90 -20.54 31.89
N ALA A 17 -13.13 -21.51 31.42
CA ALA A 17 -12.43 -22.44 32.29
C ALA A 17 -11.09 -21.82 32.72
N MET A 18 -10.78 -21.81 34.02
CA MET A 18 -9.60 -21.10 34.56
C MET A 18 -8.27 -21.84 34.31
N GLU A 19 -8.29 -23.02 33.68
CA GLU A 19 -7.13 -23.91 33.56
C GLU A 19 -6.07 -23.43 32.54
N ASN A 20 -6.45 -22.61 31.53
CA ASN A 20 -5.54 -22.12 30.48
C ASN A 20 -5.62 -20.60 30.28
N ALA A 21 -4.58 -19.86 30.74
CA ALA A 21 -4.50 -18.40 30.59
C ALA A 21 -4.42 -17.92 29.12
N THR A 22 -3.92 -18.76 28.22
CA THR A 22 -3.86 -18.49 26.77
C THR A 22 -5.25 -18.54 26.12
N GLU A 23 -6.05 -19.55 26.46
CA GLU A 23 -7.43 -19.68 25.98
C GLU A 23 -8.31 -18.53 26.48
N MET A 24 -8.09 -18.10 27.72
CA MET A 24 -8.76 -16.93 28.28
C MET A 24 -8.50 -15.68 27.42
N LYS A 25 -7.24 -15.41 27.06
CA LYS A 25 -6.89 -14.26 26.21
C LYS A 25 -7.53 -14.35 24.82
N ASP A 26 -7.51 -15.52 24.19
CA ASP A 26 -8.13 -15.72 22.87
C ASP A 26 -9.64 -15.46 22.88
N ILE A 27 -10.33 -15.97 23.91
CA ILE A 27 -11.78 -15.78 24.07
C ILE A 27 -12.09 -14.30 24.31
N LEU A 28 -11.34 -13.63 25.19
CA LEU A 28 -11.55 -12.22 25.49
C LEU A 28 -11.31 -11.32 24.27
N GLN A 29 -10.33 -11.62 23.42
CA GLN A 29 -10.11 -10.88 22.16
C GLN A 29 -11.29 -11.02 21.20
N ILE A 30 -11.79 -12.25 21.00
CA ILE A 30 -12.97 -12.50 20.15
C ILE A 30 -14.19 -11.74 20.66
N VAL A 31 -14.39 -11.78 21.98
CA VAL A 31 -15.50 -11.12 22.67
C VAL A 31 -15.40 -9.60 22.55
N THR A 32 -14.21 -9.03 22.72
CA THR A 32 -13.95 -7.58 22.61
C THR A 32 -14.24 -7.07 21.20
N HIS A 33 -13.77 -7.75 20.16
CA HIS A 33 -14.11 -7.40 18.77
C HIS A 33 -15.61 -7.54 18.49
N ALA A 34 -16.27 -8.56 19.04
CA ALA A 34 -17.71 -8.73 18.89
C ALA A 34 -18.48 -7.55 19.51
N PHE A 35 -18.11 -7.12 20.71
CA PHE A 35 -18.76 -5.99 21.39
C PHE A 35 -18.49 -4.65 20.71
N LEU A 36 -17.25 -4.38 20.29
CA LEU A 36 -16.89 -3.15 19.58
C LEU A 36 -17.73 -2.95 18.30
N ARG A 37 -18.08 -4.05 17.63
CA ARG A 37 -18.99 -4.03 16.49
C ARG A 37 -20.45 -3.86 16.88
N MET A 38 -20.88 -4.33 18.04
CA MET A 38 -22.24 -4.09 18.53
C MET A 38 -22.46 -2.64 18.96
N GLU A 39 -21.43 -1.98 19.50
CA GLU A 39 -21.46 -0.54 19.77
C GLU A 39 -21.69 0.27 18.49
N ARG A 40 -21.07 -0.11 17.36
CA ARG A 40 -21.33 0.52 16.05
C ARG A 40 -22.79 0.42 15.61
N ILE A 41 -23.50 -0.61 16.08
CA ILE A 41 -24.92 -0.86 15.82
C ILE A 41 -25.81 -0.17 16.88
N GLY A 42 -25.22 0.48 17.89
CA GLY A 42 -25.91 1.20 18.96
C GLY A 42 -26.48 0.28 20.06
N GLN A 43 -26.06 -0.98 20.10
CA GLN A 43 -26.52 -1.96 21.08
C GLN A 43 -25.44 -2.18 22.14
N LYS A 44 -25.82 -2.04 23.40
CA LYS A 44 -25.00 -2.41 24.58
C LYS A 44 -25.62 -3.65 25.24
N PRO A 45 -25.26 -4.86 24.81
CA PRO A 45 -25.64 -6.09 25.50
C PRO A 45 -24.97 -6.14 26.90
N ASN A 46 -25.60 -6.81 27.87
CA ASN A 46 -24.92 -7.12 29.13
C ASN A 46 -24.10 -8.40 28.95
N CYS A 47 -22.86 -8.42 29.44
CA CYS A 47 -22.04 -9.62 29.48
C CYS A 47 -21.74 -10.01 30.92
N GLN A 48 -21.89 -11.30 31.19
CA GLN A 48 -21.49 -11.90 32.46
C GLN A 48 -20.38 -12.92 32.22
N PHE A 49 -19.28 -12.76 32.96
CA PHE A 49 -18.16 -13.69 32.91
C PHE A 49 -18.36 -14.77 33.97
N VAL A 50 -18.36 -16.02 33.54
CA VAL A 50 -18.51 -17.18 34.42
C VAL A 50 -17.21 -17.97 34.38
N HIS A 51 -16.47 -17.93 35.48
CA HIS A 51 -15.25 -18.69 35.69
C HIS A 51 -15.59 -20.05 36.32
N GLN A 52 -15.32 -21.14 35.60
CA GLN A 52 -15.55 -22.51 36.06
C GLN A 52 -14.30 -23.12 36.72
N ASN A 53 -14.52 -24.09 37.61
CA ASN A 53 -13.50 -24.87 38.33
C ASN A 53 -12.62 -24.04 39.27
N VAL A 54 -13.22 -23.09 39.99
CA VAL A 54 -12.50 -22.26 40.96
C VAL A 54 -12.29 -23.02 42.28
N ASN A 55 -11.09 -22.97 42.86
CA ASN A 55 -10.78 -23.62 44.13
C ASN A 55 -11.34 -22.80 45.32
N ASP A 56 -12.13 -23.44 46.18
CA ASP A 56 -13.05 -22.82 47.16
C ASP A 56 -12.40 -22.00 48.30
N VAL A 57 -11.09 -22.09 48.56
CA VAL A 57 -10.55 -21.79 49.91
C VAL A 57 -9.85 -20.42 50.06
N SER A 58 -9.57 -19.68 48.97
CA SER A 58 -8.91 -18.35 49.03
C SER A 58 -9.51 -17.31 48.08
N ALA A 59 -10.76 -17.52 47.66
CA ALA A 59 -11.31 -16.89 46.48
C ALA A 59 -11.53 -15.37 46.60
N TYR A 60 -12.00 -14.82 47.73
CA TYR A 60 -12.51 -13.44 47.72
C TYR A 60 -11.45 -12.34 47.46
N ASP A 61 -10.31 -12.37 48.14
CA ASP A 61 -9.24 -11.37 47.95
C ASP A 61 -8.40 -11.62 46.69
N GLN A 62 -8.28 -12.88 46.26
CA GLN A 62 -7.69 -13.24 44.97
C GLN A 62 -8.57 -12.74 43.82
N ASN A 63 -9.90 -12.90 43.94
CA ASN A 63 -10.88 -12.43 42.97
C ASN A 63 -10.85 -10.91 42.78
N MET A 64 -10.59 -10.09 43.81
CA MET A 64 -10.52 -8.64 43.65
C MET A 64 -9.32 -8.18 42.81
N ARG A 65 -8.15 -8.81 43.00
CA ARG A 65 -6.96 -8.54 42.18
C ARG A 65 -7.15 -9.06 40.76
N ASP A 66 -7.73 -10.26 40.62
CA ASP A 66 -8.00 -10.88 39.34
C ASP A 66 -9.05 -10.10 38.52
N ARG A 67 -10.06 -9.50 39.18
CA ARG A 67 -11.05 -8.61 38.54
C ARG A 67 -10.42 -7.35 37.96
N LYS A 68 -9.53 -6.70 38.71
CA LYS A 68 -8.84 -5.48 38.25
C LYS A 68 -7.92 -5.80 37.06
N HIS A 69 -7.17 -6.89 37.17
CA HIS A 69 -6.28 -7.35 36.10
C HIS A 69 -7.07 -7.76 34.84
N LEU A 70 -8.21 -8.44 34.98
CA LEU A 70 -9.08 -8.78 33.84
C LEU A 70 -9.61 -7.52 33.13
N LEU A 71 -10.02 -6.51 33.88
CA LEU A 71 -10.51 -5.25 33.31
C LEU A 71 -9.39 -4.46 32.61
N GLU A 72 -8.17 -4.46 33.16
CA GLU A 72 -7.00 -3.86 32.51
C GLU A 72 -6.67 -4.58 31.19
N GLN A 73 -6.66 -5.91 31.18
CA GLN A 73 -6.45 -6.70 29.96
C GLN A 73 -7.54 -6.47 28.91
N LEU A 74 -8.80 -6.39 29.33
CA LEU A 74 -9.93 -6.10 28.43
C LEU A 74 -9.82 -4.69 27.84
N ASN A 75 -9.41 -3.70 28.62
CA ASN A 75 -9.18 -2.35 28.12
C ASN A 75 -8.03 -2.32 27.11
N GLU A 76 -6.92 -3.00 27.38
CA GLU A 76 -5.80 -3.10 26.43
C GLU A 76 -6.24 -3.75 25.11
N MET A 77 -6.92 -4.89 25.17
CA MET A 77 -7.47 -5.57 23.97
C MET A 77 -8.48 -4.69 23.23
N THR A 78 -9.28 -3.91 23.95
CA THR A 78 -10.25 -2.98 23.35
C THR A 78 -9.55 -1.88 22.58
N THR A 79 -8.50 -1.29 23.15
CA THR A 79 -7.72 -0.26 22.45
C THR A 79 -7.02 -0.82 21.21
N ALA A 80 -6.47 -2.03 21.29
CA ALA A 80 -5.87 -2.71 20.14
C ALA A 80 -6.91 -3.01 19.05
N ALA A 81 -8.08 -3.54 19.42
CA ALA A 81 -9.17 -3.82 18.50
C ALA A 81 -9.69 -2.54 17.82
N ALA A 82 -9.81 -1.43 18.56
CA ALA A 82 -10.22 -0.13 18.02
C ALA A 82 -9.24 0.40 16.97
N LYS A 83 -7.93 0.29 17.23
CA LYS A 83 -6.87 0.66 16.27
C LYS A 83 -6.94 -0.18 15.01
N MET A 84 -7.07 -1.50 15.14
CA MET A 84 -7.21 -2.41 13.99
C MET A 84 -8.44 -2.11 13.12
N GLU A 85 -9.55 -1.69 13.74
CA GLU A 85 -10.76 -1.30 13.03
C GLU A 85 -10.80 0.19 12.62
N LYS A 86 -9.65 0.89 12.68
CA LYS A 86 -9.44 2.30 12.30
C LYS A 86 -10.35 3.29 13.03
N ILE A 87 -10.66 3.02 14.30
CA ILE A 87 -11.42 3.95 15.15
C ILE A 87 -10.42 4.85 15.90
N ASN A 88 -10.37 6.13 15.55
CA ASN A 88 -9.43 7.11 16.13
C ASN A 88 -9.83 7.62 17.54
N ARG A 89 -10.61 6.84 18.29
CA ARG A 89 -11.06 7.21 19.64
C ARG A 89 -10.49 6.22 20.65
N GLU A 90 -10.00 6.73 21.78
CA GLU A 90 -9.75 5.89 22.94
C GLU A 90 -11.09 5.40 23.49
N ILE A 91 -11.35 4.11 23.31
CA ILE A 91 -12.56 3.45 23.79
C ILE A 91 -12.14 2.53 24.93
N LYS A 92 -12.76 2.70 26.10
CA LYS A 92 -12.61 1.76 27.21
C LYS A 92 -13.65 0.66 27.07
N PHE A 93 -13.39 -0.49 27.66
CA PHE A 93 -14.32 -1.62 27.63
C PHE A 93 -15.70 -1.28 28.20
N SER A 94 -15.75 -0.40 29.22
CA SER A 94 -16.98 0.14 29.81
C SER A 94 -17.80 1.04 28.86
N ASP A 95 -17.16 1.63 27.84
CA ASP A 95 -17.86 2.47 26.86
C ASP A 95 -18.62 1.62 25.85
N ILE A 96 -18.11 0.43 25.55
CA ILE A 96 -18.69 -0.54 24.62
C ILE A 96 -19.80 -1.35 25.29
N MET A 97 -19.72 -1.56 26.61
CA MET A 97 -20.55 -2.52 27.32
C MET A 97 -20.97 -2.06 28.72
N ASP A 98 -22.21 -2.40 29.10
CA ASP A 98 -22.71 -2.23 30.48
C ASP A 98 -22.08 -3.31 31.38
N TYR A 99 -20.85 -3.08 31.84
CA TYR A 99 -20.10 -4.01 32.69
C TYR A 99 -19.90 -3.47 34.10
N ASP A 100 -20.39 -4.22 35.08
CA ASP A 100 -20.07 -3.99 36.49
C ASP A 100 -19.11 -5.09 36.97
N PRO A 101 -17.82 -4.76 37.23
CA PRO A 101 -16.84 -5.73 37.72
C PRO A 101 -17.22 -6.41 39.03
N GLU A 102 -18.08 -5.80 39.85
CA GLU A 102 -18.49 -6.35 41.14
C GLU A 102 -19.67 -7.32 41.00
N MET A 103 -20.62 -7.02 40.10
CA MET A 103 -21.88 -7.77 39.97
C MET A 103 -21.90 -8.77 38.80
N HIS A 104 -21.04 -8.62 37.79
CA HIS A 104 -21.11 -9.42 36.55
C HIS A 104 -20.02 -10.50 36.43
N ASN A 105 -19.21 -10.72 37.47
CA ASN A 105 -18.20 -11.77 37.53
C ASN A 105 -18.57 -12.89 38.50
N TRP A 106 -18.77 -14.09 37.97
CA TRP A 106 -19.19 -15.27 38.72
C TRP A 106 -18.07 -16.30 38.76
N TYR A 107 -17.73 -16.74 39.97
CA TYR A 107 -16.76 -17.79 40.21
C TYR A 107 -17.50 -19.03 40.69
N ILE A 108 -17.59 -20.03 39.81
CA ILE A 108 -18.30 -21.28 40.08
C ILE A 108 -17.27 -22.35 40.40
N PRO A 109 -17.31 -22.96 41.60
CA PRO A 109 -16.38 -24.02 41.95
C PRO A 109 -16.65 -25.28 41.13
N GLY A 110 -15.71 -26.22 41.08
CA GLY A 110 -15.92 -27.50 40.37
C GLY A 110 -17.13 -28.26 40.92
N LEU A 111 -17.90 -28.93 40.04
CA LEU A 111 -19.06 -29.75 40.44
C LEU A 111 -18.67 -30.86 41.42
N TRP A 112 -17.44 -31.36 41.30
CA TRP A 112 -16.89 -32.43 42.11
C TRP A 112 -15.72 -31.90 42.93
N HIS A 113 -15.57 -32.32 44.19
CA HIS A 113 -14.37 -32.00 45.00
C HIS A 113 -13.10 -32.77 44.57
N GLY A 114 -13.15 -33.50 43.44
CA GLY A 114 -12.05 -34.33 42.93
C GLY A 114 -12.41 -34.96 41.59
N VAL A 115 -11.65 -35.98 41.18
CA VAL A 115 -11.85 -36.65 39.88
C VAL A 115 -12.96 -37.72 40.01
N PRO A 116 -14.01 -37.69 39.17
CA PRO A 116 -15.03 -38.75 39.09
C PRO A 116 -14.40 -40.13 38.85
N PRO A 117 -15.02 -41.26 39.27
CA PRO A 117 -16.43 -41.42 39.61
C PRO A 117 -16.77 -41.43 41.11
N MET A 118 -15.79 -41.45 42.02
CA MET A 118 -16.04 -41.53 43.48
C MET A 118 -16.00 -40.17 44.21
N ALA A 119 -15.81 -39.08 43.48
CA ALA A 119 -15.77 -37.74 44.05
C ALA A 119 -17.16 -37.31 44.57
N PRO A 120 -17.26 -36.71 45.76
CA PRO A 120 -18.53 -36.15 46.25
C PRO A 120 -18.88 -34.85 45.49
N VAL A 121 -20.18 -34.60 45.32
CA VAL A 121 -20.70 -33.37 44.70
C VAL A 121 -20.42 -32.18 45.61
N ASN A 122 -19.90 -31.10 45.04
CA ASN A 122 -19.66 -29.85 45.73
C ASN A 122 -20.98 -29.11 45.97
N ARG A 123 -21.30 -28.79 47.23
CA ARG A 123 -22.47 -27.98 47.61
C ARG A 123 -22.33 -26.53 47.15
N GLY A 124 -21.12 -25.98 47.21
CA GLY A 124 -20.80 -24.62 46.78
C GLY A 124 -21.12 -24.37 45.29
N TYR A 125 -21.01 -25.40 44.45
CA TYR A 125 -21.46 -25.31 43.05
C TYR A 125 -22.95 -24.98 42.96
N SER A 126 -23.77 -25.71 43.72
CA SER A 126 -25.23 -25.55 43.67
C SER A 126 -25.67 -24.20 44.22
N GLU A 127 -25.03 -23.73 45.29
CA GLU A 127 -25.29 -22.41 45.88
C GLU A 127 -24.93 -21.28 44.91
N LYS A 128 -23.73 -21.32 44.31
CA LYS A 128 -23.28 -20.29 43.35
C LYS A 128 -24.11 -20.27 42.06
N VAL A 129 -24.51 -21.44 41.55
CA VAL A 129 -25.40 -21.53 40.39
C VAL A 129 -26.79 -21.00 40.72
N PHE A 130 -27.29 -21.22 41.93
CA PHE A 130 -28.57 -20.67 42.36
C PHE A 130 -28.52 -19.14 42.48
N GLU A 131 -27.44 -18.59 43.05
CA GLU A 131 -27.20 -17.14 43.11
C GLU A 131 -27.13 -16.51 41.71
N LEU A 132 -26.40 -17.14 40.78
CA LEU A 132 -26.32 -16.70 39.38
C LEU A 132 -27.70 -16.71 38.70
N LYS A 133 -28.51 -17.75 38.92
CA LYS A 133 -29.88 -17.79 38.37
C LYS A 133 -30.73 -16.66 38.92
N LYS A 134 -30.65 -16.39 40.22
CA LYS A 134 -31.42 -15.33 40.87
C LYS A 134 -31.04 -13.95 40.32
N SER A 135 -29.75 -13.66 40.20
CA SER A 135 -29.26 -12.39 39.65
C SER A 135 -29.65 -12.21 38.18
N LEU A 136 -29.60 -13.27 37.36
CA LEU A 136 -30.07 -13.25 35.98
C LEU A 136 -31.56 -12.90 35.89
N PHE A 137 -32.41 -13.53 36.71
CA PHE A 137 -33.84 -13.23 36.70
C PHE A 137 -34.15 -11.80 37.18
N GLU A 138 -33.42 -11.30 38.18
CA GLU A 138 -33.54 -9.91 38.64
C GLU A 138 -33.12 -8.92 37.53
N PHE A 139 -32.03 -9.23 36.81
CA PHE A 139 -31.57 -8.39 35.70
C PHE A 139 -32.56 -8.39 34.52
N ILE A 140 -33.14 -9.55 34.17
CA ILE A 140 -34.19 -9.64 33.14
C ILE A 140 -35.40 -8.79 33.52
N LYS A 141 -35.81 -8.81 34.81
CA LYS A 141 -36.91 -7.97 35.31
C LYS A 141 -36.59 -6.49 35.17
N ASP A 142 -35.43 -6.03 35.63
CA ASP A 142 -35.04 -4.60 35.53
C ASP A 142 -34.95 -4.13 34.07
N ARG A 143 -34.42 -4.95 33.16
CA ARG A 143 -34.35 -4.62 31.73
C ARG A 143 -35.72 -4.58 31.07
N SER A 144 -36.64 -5.47 31.44
CA SER A 144 -38.02 -5.47 30.91
C SER A 144 -38.78 -4.18 31.23
N HIS A 145 -38.41 -3.49 32.32
CA HIS A 145 -38.97 -2.19 32.67
C HIS A 145 -38.35 -1.02 31.88
N LYS A 146 -37.10 -1.16 31.43
CA LYS A 146 -36.32 -0.10 30.76
C LYS A 146 -36.38 -0.16 29.23
N ARG A 147 -36.63 -1.34 28.64
CA ARG A 147 -36.72 -1.54 27.19
C ARG A 147 -37.91 -2.44 26.86
N PRO A 148 -38.77 -2.07 25.90
CA PRO A 148 -39.83 -2.96 25.45
C PRO A 148 -39.21 -4.22 24.82
N PRO A 149 -39.73 -5.42 25.13
CA PRO A 149 -39.27 -6.64 24.49
C PRO A 149 -39.56 -6.59 22.98
N LYS A 150 -38.64 -7.10 22.16
CA LYS A 150 -38.85 -7.23 20.72
C LYS A 150 -39.83 -8.36 20.45
N ASP A 151 -40.77 -8.14 19.52
CA ASP A 151 -41.66 -9.20 19.08
C ASP A 151 -40.92 -10.22 18.20
N ILE A 152 -41.46 -11.45 18.11
CA ILE A 152 -40.86 -12.53 17.30
C ILE A 152 -40.63 -12.10 15.83
N PRO A 153 -41.54 -11.38 15.15
CA PRO A 153 -41.30 -10.91 13.78
C PRO A 153 -40.13 -9.91 13.71
N GLU A 154 -40.03 -8.98 14.65
CA GLU A 154 -38.94 -8.01 14.73
C GLU A 154 -37.60 -8.71 14.99
N PHE A 155 -37.60 -9.76 15.81
CA PHE A 155 -36.42 -10.60 16.02
C PHE A 155 -35.98 -11.31 14.74
N ILE A 156 -36.90 -11.84 13.94
CA ILE A 156 -36.58 -12.48 12.65
C ILE A 156 -35.99 -11.46 11.67
N GLU A 157 -36.55 -10.26 11.60
CA GLU A 157 -35.97 -9.18 10.79
C GLU A 157 -34.57 -8.79 11.28
N TRP A 158 -34.38 -8.71 12.60
CA TRP A 158 -33.10 -8.42 13.23
C TRP A 158 -32.04 -9.48 12.92
N VAL A 159 -32.40 -10.77 13.00
CA VAL A 159 -31.51 -11.88 12.62
C VAL A 159 -31.09 -11.76 11.16
N LYS A 160 -32.03 -11.47 10.25
CA LYS A 160 -31.73 -11.28 8.82
C LYS A 160 -30.81 -10.08 8.57
N SER A 161 -31.07 -8.95 9.23
CA SER A 161 -30.26 -7.74 9.08
C SER A 161 -28.85 -7.93 9.63
N LEU A 162 -28.72 -8.52 10.82
CA LEU A 162 -27.44 -8.79 11.46
C LEU A 162 -26.63 -9.82 10.68
N TRP A 163 -27.28 -10.90 10.21
CA TRP A 163 -26.61 -11.91 9.37
C TRP A 163 -26.11 -11.32 8.04
N LYS A 164 -26.90 -10.43 7.42
CA LYS A 164 -26.46 -9.73 6.21
C LYS A 164 -25.26 -8.82 6.49
N ALA A 165 -25.28 -8.06 7.60
CA ALA A 165 -24.17 -7.21 7.99
C ALA A 165 -22.89 -8.03 8.22
N VAL A 166 -22.98 -9.09 9.02
CA VAL A 166 -21.90 -10.04 9.28
C VAL A 166 -21.35 -10.62 7.96
N LYS A 167 -22.20 -11.04 7.01
CA LYS A 167 -21.73 -11.61 5.73
C LYS A 167 -20.91 -10.65 4.85
N HIS A 168 -21.19 -9.35 4.88
CA HIS A 168 -20.55 -8.37 3.99
C HIS A 168 -19.34 -7.68 4.62
N GLU A 169 -19.03 -7.97 5.89
CA GLU A 169 -17.83 -7.47 6.55
C GLU A 169 -16.62 -8.34 6.17
N ASN A 170 -15.50 -7.69 5.85
CA ASN A 170 -14.21 -8.34 5.69
C ASN A 170 -13.73 -8.83 7.07
N PHE A 171 -14.02 -10.07 7.41
CA PHE A 171 -13.46 -10.70 8.60
C PHE A 171 -11.94 -10.74 8.47
N ILE A 172 -11.24 -9.97 9.29
CA ILE A 172 -9.81 -10.17 9.51
C ILE A 172 -9.69 -11.57 10.13
N PHE A 173 -9.10 -12.49 9.37
CA PHE A 173 -9.32 -13.94 9.49
C PHE A 173 -8.68 -14.62 10.72
N SER A 174 -8.14 -13.86 11.68
CA SER A 174 -7.55 -14.42 12.90
C SER A 174 -7.57 -13.42 14.06
N PHE A 175 -8.73 -13.26 14.70
CA PHE A 175 -8.87 -12.50 15.96
C PHE A 175 -7.91 -12.94 17.07
N ARG A 176 -7.35 -14.17 16.99
CA ARG A 176 -6.43 -14.77 17.96
C ARG A 176 -5.06 -14.08 18.05
N ASN A 177 -4.73 -13.17 17.13
CA ASN A 177 -3.39 -12.58 17.04
C ASN A 177 -3.42 -11.05 16.92
N SER A 178 -4.45 -10.37 17.42
CA SER A 178 -4.59 -8.90 17.28
C SER A 178 -3.37 -8.12 17.79
N LEU A 179 -2.82 -8.51 18.94
CA LEU A 179 -1.60 -7.90 19.50
C LEU A 179 -0.36 -8.20 18.65
N ILE A 180 -0.25 -9.40 18.09
CA ILE A 180 0.85 -9.77 17.17
C ILE A 180 0.73 -8.99 15.86
N ALA A 181 -0.50 -8.87 15.34
CA ALA A 181 -0.79 -8.13 14.12
C ALA A 181 -0.50 -6.63 14.27
N GLU A 182 -0.85 -6.04 15.41
CA GLU A 182 -0.52 -4.64 15.72
C GLU A 182 1.00 -4.44 15.83
N ALA A 183 1.69 -5.29 16.60
CA ALA A 183 3.14 -5.20 16.74
C ALA A 183 3.86 -5.44 15.39
N TYR A 184 3.36 -6.36 14.56
CA TYR A 184 3.85 -6.60 13.21
C TYR A 184 3.58 -5.42 12.28
N ASN A 185 2.39 -4.82 12.34
CA ASN A 185 2.05 -3.63 11.54
C ASN A 185 2.94 -2.44 11.90
N GLN A 186 3.21 -2.22 13.19
CA GLN A 186 4.12 -1.16 13.64
C GLN A 186 5.55 -1.38 13.12
N LEU A 187 6.07 -2.60 13.23
CA LEU A 187 7.36 -2.97 12.66
C LEU A 187 7.38 -2.81 11.14
N SER A 188 6.32 -3.24 10.45
CA SER A 188 6.20 -3.14 8.99
C SER A 188 6.14 -1.67 8.52
N MET A 189 5.46 -0.80 9.26
CA MET A 189 5.43 0.65 8.99
C MET A 189 6.83 1.26 9.11
N LYS A 190 7.54 0.99 10.22
CA LYS A 190 8.91 1.47 10.44
C LYS A 190 9.88 0.93 9.39
N TYR A 191 9.76 -0.35 9.06
CA TYR A 191 10.56 -0.98 8.02
C TYR A 191 10.30 -0.36 6.64
N SER A 192 9.04 -0.04 6.31
CA SER A 192 8.69 0.60 5.04
C SER A 192 9.27 2.01 4.93
N GLU A 193 9.34 2.76 6.04
CA GLU A 193 10.04 4.05 6.08
C GLU A 193 11.54 3.87 5.75
N TRP A 194 12.20 2.87 6.34
CA TRP A 194 13.61 2.58 6.08
C TRP A 194 13.88 2.08 4.65
N ASP A 195 13.01 1.20 4.12
CA ASP A 195 13.05 0.74 2.73
C ASP A 195 12.98 1.94 1.77
N TRP A 196 12.04 2.85 2.01
CA TRP A 196 11.89 4.06 1.19
C TRP A 196 13.13 4.96 1.24
N HIS A 197 13.68 5.18 2.44
CA HIS A 197 14.90 5.99 2.59
C HIS A 197 16.07 5.38 1.80
N PHE A 198 16.25 4.05 1.86
CA PHE A 198 17.30 3.37 1.12
C PHE A 198 17.09 3.46 -0.41
N ARG A 199 15.86 3.23 -0.89
CA ARG A 199 15.51 3.39 -2.31
C ARG A 199 15.80 4.81 -2.80
N ARG A 200 15.42 5.82 -2.02
CA ARG A 200 15.65 7.24 -2.35
C ARG A 200 17.13 7.58 -2.44
N GLU A 201 17.94 7.15 -1.48
CA GLU A 201 19.38 7.39 -1.50
C GLU A 201 20.05 6.73 -2.72
N MET A 202 19.65 5.51 -3.05
CA MET A 202 20.16 4.84 -4.25
C MET A 202 19.73 5.53 -5.53
N HIS A 203 18.50 6.02 -5.62
CA HIS A 203 18.03 6.79 -6.76
C HIS A 203 18.85 8.08 -6.97
N LEU A 204 19.10 8.84 -5.89
CA LEU A 204 19.95 10.04 -5.95
C LEU A 204 21.36 9.70 -6.41
N TRP A 205 21.94 8.62 -5.86
CA TRP A 205 23.28 8.18 -6.26
C TRP A 205 23.33 7.78 -7.73
N VAL A 206 22.34 7.03 -8.25
CA VAL A 206 22.29 6.66 -9.67
C VAL A 206 22.22 7.91 -10.54
N SER A 207 21.39 8.90 -10.17
CA SER A 207 21.30 10.16 -10.90
C SER A 207 22.63 10.92 -10.92
N GLU A 208 23.32 11.00 -9.77
CA GLU A 208 24.66 11.58 -9.69
C GLU A 208 25.64 10.82 -10.60
N GLN A 209 25.65 9.49 -10.57
CA GLN A 209 26.51 8.69 -11.42
C GLN A 209 26.20 8.84 -12.91
N GLU A 210 24.94 8.95 -13.30
CA GLU A 210 24.57 9.22 -14.69
C GLU A 210 25.15 10.54 -15.16
N THR A 211 25.11 11.59 -14.33
CA THR A 211 25.75 12.87 -14.68
C THR A 211 27.27 12.75 -14.79
N VAL A 212 27.92 12.00 -13.91
CA VAL A 212 29.36 11.72 -13.99
C VAL A 212 29.68 10.94 -15.26
N ILE A 213 28.93 9.88 -15.57
CA ILE A 213 29.08 9.10 -16.79
C ILE A 213 28.93 9.99 -18.02
N GLN A 214 27.98 10.93 -18.03
CA GLN A 214 27.83 11.89 -19.13
C GLN A 214 29.02 12.83 -19.30
N ASN A 215 29.75 13.13 -18.23
CA ASN A 215 30.87 14.09 -18.23
C ASN A 215 32.28 13.46 -18.41
N VAL A 216 32.47 12.16 -18.12
CA VAL A 216 33.80 11.49 -18.15
C VAL A 216 34.24 11.05 -19.56
N ASP A 217 35.51 11.18 -19.93
CA ASP A 217 35.99 10.75 -21.25
C ASP A 217 35.86 9.22 -21.47
N LEU A 218 35.67 8.80 -22.73
CA LEU A 218 35.38 7.39 -23.08
C LEU A 218 36.45 6.39 -22.64
N ASP A 219 37.72 6.80 -22.63
CA ASP A 219 38.85 5.94 -22.29
C ASP A 219 38.94 5.64 -20.77
N GLU A 220 38.39 6.52 -19.93
CA GLU A 220 38.31 6.33 -18.47
C GLU A 220 37.05 5.55 -18.05
N LEU A 221 36.08 5.42 -18.95
CA LEU A 221 34.78 4.81 -18.69
C LEU A 221 34.89 3.29 -18.46
N ASP A 222 35.77 2.59 -19.18
CA ASP A 222 35.98 1.13 -19.03
C ASP A 222 36.83 0.76 -17.80
N HIS A 223 37.47 1.76 -17.16
CA HIS A 223 38.25 1.61 -15.93
C HIS A 223 37.56 2.20 -14.69
N SER A 224 36.35 2.71 -14.85
CA SER A 224 35.64 3.40 -13.78
C SER A 224 35.27 2.44 -12.63
N ASN A 225 35.69 2.80 -11.41
CA ASN A 225 35.47 2.06 -10.16
C ASN A 225 34.01 2.12 -9.65
N TRP A 226 33.06 2.58 -10.47
CA TRP A 226 31.67 2.79 -10.06
C TRP A 226 30.98 1.53 -9.50
N LYS A 227 31.41 0.33 -9.93
CA LYS A 227 30.92 -0.93 -9.35
C LYS A 227 31.34 -1.11 -7.90
N ASN A 228 32.56 -0.71 -7.56
CA ASN A 228 33.05 -0.75 -6.18
C ASN A 228 32.35 0.31 -5.32
N ASP A 229 32.13 1.50 -5.88
CA ASP A 229 31.42 2.59 -5.20
C ASP A 229 29.94 2.24 -4.97
N LEU A 230 29.29 1.59 -5.95
CA LEU A 230 27.95 1.03 -5.83
C LEU A 230 27.89 0.03 -4.68
N GLN A 231 28.82 -0.93 -4.65
CA GLN A 231 28.83 -1.96 -3.62
C GLN A 231 29.08 -1.38 -2.22
N ALA A 232 29.92 -0.35 -2.10
CA ALA A 232 30.17 0.35 -0.86
C ALA A 232 28.91 1.10 -0.36
N LYS A 233 28.17 1.77 -1.27
CA LYS A 233 26.92 2.47 -0.94
C LYS A 233 25.78 1.51 -0.59
N LEU A 234 25.64 0.41 -1.33
CA LEU A 234 24.65 -0.62 -1.04
C LEU A 234 24.90 -1.30 0.31
N SER A 235 26.18 -1.60 0.62
CA SER A 235 26.54 -2.23 1.89
C SER A 235 26.33 -1.28 3.07
N SER A 236 26.60 0.03 2.90
CA SER A 236 26.32 1.01 3.96
C SER A 236 24.83 1.29 4.15
N GLY A 237 24.01 1.18 3.09
CA GLY A 237 22.55 1.24 3.18
C GLY A 237 21.96 0.03 3.92
N GLU A 238 22.36 -1.18 3.55
CA GLU A 238 21.95 -2.42 4.21
C GLU A 238 22.35 -2.41 5.71
N GLN A 239 23.58 -2.01 6.02
CA GLN A 239 24.05 -1.97 7.40
C GLN A 239 23.25 -0.98 8.26
N ARG A 240 22.88 0.18 7.73
CA ARG A 240 22.01 1.14 8.44
C ARG A 240 20.62 0.57 8.70
N MET A 241 20.02 -0.11 7.71
CA MET A 241 18.73 -0.78 7.92
C MET A 241 18.81 -1.87 8.99
N LEU A 242 19.88 -2.66 9.00
CA LEU A 242 20.10 -3.69 10.02
C LEU A 242 20.30 -3.08 11.41
N GLN A 243 21.04 -1.97 11.52
CA GLN A 243 21.22 -1.23 12.77
C GLN A 243 19.89 -0.70 13.31
N HIS A 244 19.08 -0.04 12.47
CA HIS A 244 17.76 0.45 12.89
C HIS A 244 16.83 -0.68 13.31
N LEU A 245 16.93 -1.84 12.64
CA LEU A 245 16.17 -3.02 13.02
C LEU A 245 16.63 -3.55 14.39
N GLU A 246 17.93 -3.62 14.66
CA GLU A 246 18.48 -3.99 15.98
C GLU A 246 18.04 -3.01 17.08
N GLU A 247 18.21 -1.70 16.85
CA GLU A 247 17.78 -0.63 17.76
C GLU A 247 16.29 -0.74 18.11
N TYR A 248 15.44 -1.09 17.12
CA TYR A 248 14.01 -1.28 17.35
C TYR A 248 13.71 -2.44 18.31
N PHE A 249 14.41 -3.57 18.18
CA PHE A 249 14.25 -4.70 19.10
C PHE A 249 14.88 -4.45 20.47
N GLU A 250 15.93 -3.63 20.57
CA GLU A 250 16.56 -3.24 21.84
C GLU A 250 15.76 -2.17 22.61
N SER A 251 14.96 -1.35 21.92
CA SER A 251 14.20 -0.24 22.51
C SER A 251 13.12 -0.64 23.54
N GLY A 252 12.86 -1.93 23.76
CA GLY A 252 12.01 -2.43 24.84
C GLY A 252 10.52 -2.09 24.71
N ALA A 253 10.04 -1.82 23.50
CA ALA A 253 8.63 -1.58 23.23
C ALA A 253 7.73 -2.78 23.63
N ALA A 254 6.54 -2.48 24.16
CA ALA A 254 5.57 -3.50 24.54
C ALA A 254 5.25 -4.44 23.36
N ASN A 255 5.15 -5.75 23.63
CA ASN A 255 4.79 -6.80 22.66
C ASN A 255 5.86 -7.20 21.61
N LEU A 256 7.12 -6.73 21.70
CA LEU A 256 8.22 -7.12 20.80
C LEU A 256 8.52 -8.62 20.77
N HIS A 257 8.45 -9.31 21.91
CA HIS A 257 8.68 -10.77 22.02
C HIS A 257 7.74 -11.59 21.12
N LEU A 258 6.58 -11.04 20.73
CA LEU A 258 5.64 -11.70 19.84
C LEU A 258 6.06 -11.65 18.37
N VAL A 259 6.91 -10.69 17.99
CA VAL A 259 7.33 -10.42 16.61
C VAL A 259 8.75 -10.90 16.33
N GLU A 260 9.47 -11.37 17.36
CA GLU A 260 10.86 -11.85 17.25
C GLU A 260 11.02 -12.97 16.21
N ARG A 261 10.01 -13.83 16.05
CA ARG A 261 9.92 -14.84 14.97
C ARG A 261 10.09 -14.24 13.57
N TYR A 262 9.57 -13.03 13.33
CA TYR A 262 9.58 -12.37 12.03
C TYR A 262 10.86 -11.57 11.79
N LYS A 263 11.74 -11.43 12.79
CA LYS A 263 13.00 -10.69 12.68
C LYS A 263 13.84 -11.21 11.51
N GLU A 264 13.96 -12.53 11.38
CA GLU A 264 14.68 -13.16 10.27
C GLU A 264 14.08 -12.82 8.90
N ASP A 265 12.76 -12.71 8.79
CA ASP A 265 12.08 -12.38 7.53
C ASP A 265 12.40 -10.94 7.09
N PHE A 266 12.45 -9.99 8.03
CA PHE A 266 12.85 -8.61 7.73
C PHE A 266 14.34 -8.47 7.41
N ILE A 267 15.21 -9.26 8.05
CA ILE A 267 16.64 -9.32 7.68
C ILE A 267 16.78 -9.87 6.25
N ARG A 268 16.11 -10.96 5.92
CA ARG A 268 16.10 -11.52 4.55
C ARG A 268 15.53 -10.52 3.54
N SER A 269 14.51 -9.75 3.93
CA SER A 269 13.93 -8.70 3.09
C SER A 269 14.93 -7.58 2.83
N ALA A 270 15.74 -7.17 3.82
CA ALA A 270 16.75 -6.13 3.66
C ALA A 270 17.84 -6.56 2.68
N SER A 271 18.31 -7.81 2.79
CA SER A 271 19.26 -8.37 1.83
C SER A 271 18.65 -8.55 0.42
N SER A 272 17.35 -8.86 0.33
CA SER A 272 16.66 -8.91 -0.96
C SER A 272 16.55 -7.52 -1.60
N LEU A 273 16.23 -6.50 -0.81
CA LEU A 273 16.17 -5.10 -1.24
C LEU A 273 17.52 -4.62 -1.77
N LYS A 274 18.62 -4.95 -1.08
CA LYS A 274 19.98 -4.66 -1.56
C LYS A 274 20.21 -5.24 -2.96
N ARG A 275 19.88 -6.51 -3.18
CA ARG A 275 20.05 -7.17 -4.47
C ARG A 275 19.15 -6.56 -5.56
N GLU A 276 17.93 -6.16 -5.20
CA GLU A 276 17.03 -5.45 -6.12
C GLU A 276 17.63 -4.10 -6.55
N LEU A 277 18.12 -3.32 -5.60
CA LEU A 277 18.75 -2.01 -5.84
C LEU A 277 20.08 -2.14 -6.59
N GLU A 278 20.85 -3.20 -6.36
CA GLU A 278 22.06 -3.53 -7.12
C GLU A 278 21.75 -3.76 -8.59
N ASN A 279 20.75 -4.59 -8.89
CA ASN A 279 20.32 -4.88 -10.25
C ASN A 279 19.77 -3.63 -10.95
N TYR A 280 18.95 -2.85 -10.25
CA TYR A 280 18.41 -1.59 -10.77
C TYR A 280 19.53 -0.60 -11.11
N SER A 281 20.41 -0.31 -10.14
CA SER A 281 21.49 0.68 -10.31
C SER A 281 22.49 0.25 -11.36
N SER A 282 22.84 -1.05 -11.41
CA SER A 282 23.75 -1.60 -12.41
C SER A 282 23.19 -1.47 -13.82
N THR A 283 21.91 -1.81 -14.01
CA THR A 283 21.25 -1.70 -15.30
C THR A 283 21.25 -0.24 -15.78
N LYS A 284 20.87 0.70 -14.92
CA LYS A 284 20.85 2.14 -15.26
C LYS A 284 22.22 2.69 -15.63
N CYS A 285 23.25 2.40 -14.82
CA CYS A 285 24.61 2.81 -15.15
C CYS A 285 25.11 2.21 -16.47
N ILE A 286 24.82 0.92 -16.74
CA ILE A 286 25.19 0.26 -18.00
C ILE A 286 24.46 0.88 -19.20
N GLU A 287 23.17 1.19 -19.05
CA GLU A 287 22.39 1.88 -20.08
C GLU A 287 22.94 3.28 -20.36
N ALA A 288 23.25 4.07 -19.34
CA ALA A 288 23.86 5.39 -19.49
C ALA A 288 25.22 5.31 -20.22
N ILE A 289 26.05 4.32 -19.87
CA ILE A 289 27.31 4.04 -20.57
C ILE A 289 27.05 3.67 -22.05
N ARG A 290 26.06 2.82 -22.32
CA ARG A 290 25.71 2.39 -23.68
C ARG A 290 25.23 3.57 -24.52
N ILE A 291 24.39 4.43 -23.97
CA ILE A 291 23.90 5.66 -24.62
C ILE A 291 25.07 6.57 -24.96
N LYS A 292 25.99 6.78 -24.01
CA LYS A 292 27.18 7.61 -24.25
C LYS A 292 28.09 7.06 -25.34
N LYS A 293 28.41 5.76 -25.30
CA LYS A 293 29.17 5.09 -26.36
C LYS A 293 28.47 5.19 -27.72
N GLY A 294 27.14 5.10 -27.73
CA GLY A 294 26.30 5.31 -28.92
C GLY A 294 26.43 6.73 -29.48
N ARG A 295 26.25 7.76 -28.64
CA ARG A 295 26.40 9.17 -29.02
C ARG A 295 27.77 9.46 -29.61
N HIS A 296 28.84 9.04 -28.94
CA HIS A 296 30.19 9.28 -29.45
C HIS A 296 30.44 8.60 -30.80
N LYS A 297 29.90 7.38 -31.03
CA LYS A 297 29.98 6.74 -32.35
C LYS A 297 29.26 7.56 -33.41
N ILE A 298 28.08 8.09 -33.10
CA ILE A 298 27.33 8.96 -34.01
C ILE A 298 28.10 10.25 -34.28
N ASP A 299 28.67 10.88 -33.26
CA ASP A 299 29.47 12.11 -33.41
C ASP A 299 30.74 11.86 -34.24
N THR A 300 31.41 10.71 -34.02
CA THR A 300 32.60 10.30 -34.81
C THR A 300 32.22 10.09 -36.28
N LEU A 301 31.12 9.37 -36.52
CA LEU A 301 30.58 9.20 -37.87
C LEU A 301 30.24 10.55 -38.48
N GLN A 302 29.57 11.45 -37.75
CA GLN A 302 29.22 12.79 -38.24
C GLN A 302 30.46 13.58 -38.66
N ILE A 303 31.56 13.52 -37.89
CA ILE A 303 32.83 14.15 -38.25
C ILE A 303 33.44 13.50 -39.50
N GLU A 304 33.42 12.17 -39.60
CA GLU A 304 33.89 11.45 -40.79
C GLU A 304 33.06 11.80 -42.03
N TYR A 305 31.73 11.87 -41.89
CA TYR A 305 30.81 12.33 -42.92
C TYR A 305 31.14 13.75 -43.38
N LEU A 306 31.33 14.68 -42.44
CA LEU A 306 31.65 16.07 -42.74
C LEU A 306 32.96 16.15 -43.55
N LYS A 307 33.98 15.38 -43.17
CA LYS A 307 35.26 15.29 -43.91
C LYS A 307 35.10 14.68 -45.31
N ILE A 308 34.33 13.61 -45.47
CA ILE A 308 34.07 12.99 -46.78
C ILE A 308 33.32 13.97 -47.68
N PHE A 309 32.36 14.69 -47.11
CA PHE A 309 31.56 15.67 -47.82
C PHE A 309 32.40 16.89 -48.23
N GLU A 310 33.16 17.49 -47.31
CA GLU A 310 34.15 18.54 -47.59
C GLU A 310 35.10 18.12 -48.72
N GLY A 311 35.67 16.91 -48.65
CA GLY A 311 36.55 16.39 -49.69
C GLY A 311 35.89 16.17 -51.05
N LYS A 312 34.59 15.85 -51.09
CA LYS A 312 33.82 15.76 -52.35
C LYS A 312 33.49 17.15 -52.92
N VAL A 313 33.13 18.11 -52.06
CA VAL A 313 32.88 19.50 -52.44
C VAL A 313 34.15 20.17 -52.95
N ASP A 314 35.30 19.95 -52.30
CA ASP A 314 36.59 20.48 -52.73
C ASP A 314 37.01 19.96 -54.11
N LYS A 315 36.78 18.67 -54.40
CA LYS A 315 36.99 18.09 -55.73
C LYS A 315 36.10 18.73 -56.78
N LEU A 316 34.82 18.93 -56.46
CA LEU A 316 33.87 19.56 -57.37
C LEU A 316 34.23 21.03 -57.64
N LEU A 317 34.73 21.76 -56.62
CA LEU A 317 35.27 23.11 -56.76
C LEU A 317 36.55 23.14 -57.63
N GLU A 318 37.45 22.18 -57.47
CA GLU A 318 38.62 22.05 -58.34
C GLU A 318 38.26 21.77 -59.80
N ASP A 319 37.29 20.88 -60.04
CA ASP A 319 36.84 20.53 -61.39
C ASP A 319 36.14 21.71 -62.07
N CYS A 320 35.38 22.51 -61.31
CA CYS A 320 34.81 23.78 -61.81
C CYS A 320 35.90 24.80 -62.16
N ARG A 321 36.97 24.90 -61.35
CA ARG A 321 38.10 25.80 -61.63
C ARG A 321 38.92 25.39 -62.85
N LYS A 322 39.10 24.08 -63.08
CA LYS A 322 39.89 23.55 -64.20
C LYS A 322 39.17 23.66 -65.55
N ASN A 323 37.84 23.60 -65.56
CA ASN A 323 37.07 23.55 -66.80
C ASN A 323 36.40 24.88 -67.21
N GLU A 324 36.58 25.98 -66.47
CA GLU A 324 35.96 27.31 -66.72
C GLU A 324 34.41 27.31 -66.90
N TYR A 325 33.70 26.27 -66.45
CA TYR A 325 32.24 26.25 -66.44
C TYR A 325 31.69 26.93 -65.18
N ARG A 326 30.75 27.85 -65.36
CA ARG A 326 29.85 28.31 -64.29
C ARG A 326 28.63 27.41 -64.30
N LEU A 327 28.53 26.51 -63.33
CA LEU A 327 27.31 25.72 -63.10
C LEU A 327 26.17 26.66 -62.74
N GLU A 328 25.00 26.46 -63.35
CA GLU A 328 23.75 27.10 -62.92
C GLU A 328 23.24 26.44 -61.62
N ASP A 329 22.53 27.20 -60.79
CA ASP A 329 22.06 26.75 -59.46
C ASP A 329 21.26 25.43 -59.52
N GLU A 330 20.54 25.17 -60.61
CA GLU A 330 19.77 23.94 -60.83
C GLU A 330 20.66 22.68 -60.99
N GLU A 331 21.80 22.81 -61.68
CA GLU A 331 22.73 21.69 -61.93
C GLU A 331 23.55 21.38 -60.67
N LEU A 332 23.95 22.42 -59.95
CA LEU A 332 24.66 22.33 -58.68
C LEU A 332 23.81 21.60 -57.63
N LYS A 333 22.50 21.87 -57.62
CA LYS A 333 21.54 21.18 -56.76
C LYS A 333 21.41 19.70 -57.11
N LYS A 334 21.33 19.33 -58.40
CA LYS A 334 21.28 17.92 -58.83
C LYS A 334 22.53 17.14 -58.44
N GLU A 335 23.70 17.76 -58.58
CA GLU A 335 24.97 17.14 -58.22
C GLU A 335 25.12 16.94 -56.72
N PHE A 336 24.69 17.93 -55.92
CA PHE A 336 24.61 17.79 -54.47
C PHE A 336 23.71 16.63 -54.05
N GLU A 337 22.50 16.54 -54.63
CA GLU A 337 21.52 15.48 -54.34
C GLU A 337 22.07 14.08 -54.67
N ARG A 338 22.77 13.95 -55.80
CA ARG A 338 23.43 12.70 -56.20
C ARG A 338 24.53 12.32 -55.19
N MET A 339 25.41 13.25 -54.86
CA MET A 339 26.50 13.00 -53.91
C MET A 339 25.96 12.61 -52.53
N TRP A 340 24.90 13.27 -52.08
CA TRP A 340 24.23 13.05 -50.80
C TRP A 340 23.62 11.64 -50.70
N ALA A 341 22.86 11.24 -51.72
CA ALA A 341 22.24 9.91 -51.78
C ALA A 341 23.28 8.76 -51.79
N GLU A 342 24.39 8.94 -52.53
CA GLU A 342 25.47 7.96 -52.56
C GLU A 342 26.14 7.78 -51.19
N THR A 343 26.42 8.88 -50.48
CA THR A 343 27.02 8.82 -49.13
C THR A 343 26.09 8.19 -48.08
N LEU A 344 24.79 8.43 -48.15
CA LEU A 344 23.81 7.82 -47.23
C LEU A 344 23.69 6.31 -47.44
N SER A 345 23.76 5.86 -48.70
CA SER A 345 23.63 4.44 -49.04
C SER A 345 24.79 3.56 -48.55
N ALA A 346 25.98 4.13 -48.35
CA ALA A 346 27.20 3.39 -48.04
C ALA A 346 27.32 2.93 -46.57
N ILE A 347 26.54 3.51 -45.64
CA ILE A 347 26.85 3.42 -44.20
C ILE A 347 25.75 2.74 -43.37
N SER A 348 24.53 2.60 -43.89
CA SER A 348 23.41 1.85 -43.28
C SER A 348 23.32 1.94 -41.73
N PRO A 349 22.93 3.08 -41.15
CA PRO A 349 22.74 3.21 -39.70
C PRO A 349 21.71 2.22 -39.15
N THR A 350 22.01 1.59 -38.01
CA THR A 350 21.06 0.79 -37.24
C THR A 350 20.05 1.69 -36.53
N PRO A 351 18.74 1.50 -36.73
CA PRO A 351 17.70 2.29 -36.08
C PRO A 351 17.62 2.01 -34.57
N LEU A 352 17.16 3.00 -33.80
CA LEU A 352 16.86 2.87 -32.37
C LEU A 352 15.65 1.94 -32.15
N GLU A 353 15.68 1.13 -31.09
CA GLU A 353 14.57 0.24 -30.73
C GLU A 353 13.38 1.05 -30.22
N ASN A 354 12.23 0.89 -30.87
CA ASN A 354 10.97 1.50 -30.44
C ASN A 354 10.38 0.69 -29.26
N ARG A 355 10.34 1.29 -28.06
CA ARG A 355 9.78 0.67 -26.86
C ARG A 355 8.28 0.97 -26.76
N GLN A 356 7.50 -0.05 -26.42
CA GLN A 356 6.07 0.10 -26.13
C GLN A 356 5.86 0.42 -24.64
N ILE A 357 5.85 1.71 -24.31
CA ILE A 357 5.76 2.23 -22.94
C ILE A 357 4.47 1.79 -22.23
N LEU A 358 3.40 1.54 -22.99
CA LEU A 358 2.15 0.98 -22.48
C LEU A 358 2.37 -0.27 -21.61
N SER A 359 3.25 -1.18 -22.03
CA SER A 359 3.49 -2.45 -21.33
C SER A 359 4.16 -2.24 -19.97
N ASP A 360 5.07 -1.28 -19.88
CA ASP A 360 5.84 -1.00 -18.67
C ASP A 360 4.95 -0.34 -17.60
N ILE A 361 4.05 0.55 -18.03
CA ILE A 361 3.06 1.21 -17.16
C ILE A 361 2.02 0.19 -16.66
N GLU A 362 1.54 -0.69 -17.54
CA GLU A 362 0.63 -1.78 -17.16
C GLU A 362 1.26 -2.74 -16.16
N LEU A 363 2.53 -3.10 -16.36
CA LEU A 363 3.26 -3.97 -15.45
C LEU A 363 3.45 -3.32 -14.08
N SER A 364 3.80 -2.02 -14.06
CA SER A 364 4.00 -1.25 -12.82
C SER A 364 2.71 -1.11 -12.01
N LEU A 365 1.59 -0.81 -12.68
CA LEU A 365 0.27 -0.76 -12.04
C LEU A 365 -0.14 -2.13 -11.49
N ARG A 366 0.11 -3.22 -12.24
CA ARG A 366 -0.20 -4.58 -11.76
C ARG A 366 0.64 -4.97 -10.55
N LYS A 367 1.93 -4.64 -10.53
CA LYS A 367 2.81 -4.89 -9.36
C LYS A 367 2.31 -4.16 -8.12
N GLU A 368 1.88 -2.91 -8.27
CA GLU A 368 1.33 -2.12 -7.16
C GLU A 368 -0.04 -2.66 -6.70
N LEU A 369 -0.89 -3.13 -7.59
CA LEU A 369 -2.23 -3.58 -7.20
C LEU A 369 -2.28 -5.06 -6.78
N ALA A 370 -1.24 -5.86 -7.06
CA ALA A 370 -1.18 -7.29 -6.75
C ALA A 370 -1.38 -7.63 -5.26
N HIS A 371 -0.96 -6.74 -4.36
CA HIS A 371 -1.10 -6.92 -2.91
C HIS A 371 -2.46 -6.43 -2.35
N ARG A 372 -3.29 -5.77 -3.17
CA ARG A 372 -4.61 -5.29 -2.76
C ARG A 372 -5.68 -6.27 -3.26
N GLY A 373 -6.60 -6.64 -2.38
CA GLY A 373 -7.48 -7.82 -2.49
C GLY A 373 -8.28 -8.00 -3.80
N SER A 374 -8.98 -9.13 -3.92
CA SER A 374 -9.59 -9.62 -5.18
C SER A 374 -10.49 -8.64 -5.94
N LEU A 375 -11.19 -7.73 -5.26
CA LEU A 375 -12.06 -6.71 -5.88
C LEU A 375 -11.26 -5.72 -6.75
N VAL A 376 -10.05 -5.38 -6.33
CA VAL A 376 -9.15 -4.47 -7.05
C VAL A 376 -8.69 -5.11 -8.35
N ASN A 377 -8.28 -6.38 -8.29
CA ASN A 377 -7.82 -7.14 -9.45
C ASN A 377 -8.93 -7.36 -10.49
N LEU A 378 -10.18 -7.56 -10.06
CA LEU A 378 -11.33 -7.65 -10.97
C LEU A 378 -11.55 -6.36 -11.75
N LYS A 379 -11.53 -5.19 -11.09
CA LYS A 379 -11.69 -3.90 -11.76
C LYS A 379 -10.57 -3.58 -12.74
N VAL A 380 -9.32 -3.93 -12.41
CA VAL A 380 -8.17 -3.76 -13.31
C VAL A 380 -8.28 -4.69 -14.52
N GLN A 381 -8.86 -5.89 -14.36
CA GLN A 381 -9.14 -6.80 -15.49
C GLN A 381 -10.30 -6.31 -16.36
N GLU A 382 -11.30 -5.64 -15.77
CA GLU A 382 -12.40 -5.00 -16.52
C GLU A 382 -11.93 -3.78 -17.32
N ALA A 383 -10.91 -3.06 -16.81
CA ALA A 383 -10.21 -1.99 -17.51
C ALA A 383 -9.31 -2.57 -18.63
N LYS A 384 -9.93 -3.05 -19.71
CA LYS A 384 -9.27 -3.78 -20.81
C LYS A 384 -8.03 -3.11 -21.42
N CYS A 385 -7.91 -1.78 -21.40
CA CYS A 385 -6.76 -1.04 -21.92
C CYS A 385 -6.65 0.35 -21.30
N LEU A 386 -5.45 0.73 -20.83
CA LEU A 386 -5.15 2.04 -20.25
C LEU A 386 -5.30 3.21 -21.24
N LEU A 387 -5.13 2.96 -22.55
CA LEU A 387 -5.22 4.00 -23.59
C LEU A 387 -6.60 4.67 -23.69
N ASN A 388 -7.65 4.00 -23.20
CA ASN A 388 -9.02 4.51 -23.24
C ASN A 388 -9.31 5.53 -22.13
N TYR A 389 -8.41 5.67 -21.16
CA TYR A 389 -8.58 6.55 -20.03
C TYR A 389 -7.82 7.87 -20.27
N ARG A 390 -8.50 9.00 -20.04
CA ARG A 390 -7.91 10.35 -20.08
C ARG A 390 -8.33 11.11 -18.84
N ILE A 391 -7.52 12.06 -18.40
CA ILE A 391 -7.89 12.92 -17.26
C ILE A 391 -9.20 13.68 -17.55
N SER A 392 -9.39 14.11 -18.80
CA SER A 392 -10.58 14.83 -19.25
C SER A 392 -11.89 14.03 -19.26
N THR A 393 -11.82 12.69 -19.24
CA THR A 393 -13.01 11.82 -19.25
C THR A 393 -13.43 11.34 -17.86
N PHE A 394 -12.73 11.76 -16.80
CA PHE A 394 -13.07 11.38 -15.44
C PHE A 394 -14.42 11.96 -15.00
N GLN A 395 -15.29 11.09 -14.49
CA GLN A 395 -16.59 11.47 -13.94
C GLN A 395 -16.78 10.84 -12.56
N MET A 396 -17.31 11.65 -11.63
CA MET A 396 -17.64 11.19 -10.28
C MET A 396 -18.80 10.19 -10.31
N LYS A 397 -18.55 8.97 -9.83
CA LYS A 397 -19.56 7.91 -9.68
C LYS A 397 -20.10 7.85 -8.26
N PRO A 398 -21.36 7.43 -8.05
CA PRO A 398 -21.95 7.30 -6.73
C PRO A 398 -21.28 6.20 -5.87
N GLU A 399 -20.57 5.27 -6.51
CA GLU A 399 -19.85 4.14 -5.90
C GLU A 399 -18.52 4.52 -5.23
N TYR A 400 -18.09 5.78 -5.40
CA TYR A 400 -16.79 6.26 -4.92
C TYR A 400 -16.75 6.62 -3.43
N LEU A 401 -17.91 6.82 -2.82
CA LEU A 401 -18.05 7.10 -1.40
C LEU A 401 -18.67 5.89 -0.70
N GLU A 402 -18.04 5.42 0.39
CA GLU A 402 -18.60 4.32 1.16
C GLU A 402 -19.94 4.73 1.77
N THR A 403 -21.04 4.15 1.28
CA THR A 403 -22.34 4.21 1.97
C THR A 403 -22.35 3.27 3.15
N SER A 404 -21.60 3.59 4.20
CA SER A 404 -21.77 2.95 5.50
C SER A 404 -23.21 3.21 6.00
N ILE A 405 -23.90 2.14 6.40
CA ILE A 405 -25.28 2.14 6.92
C ILE A 405 -25.43 3.12 8.12
N ILE A 406 -24.33 3.40 8.82
CA ILE A 406 -24.21 4.28 9.99
C ILE A 406 -24.61 5.74 9.67
N TYR A 407 -24.48 6.22 8.43
CA TYR A 407 -24.74 7.63 8.08
C TYR A 407 -26.06 7.90 7.35
N ARG A 408 -26.95 6.91 7.22
CA ARG A 408 -28.27 7.16 6.59
C ARG A 408 -29.22 8.00 7.44
N VAL A 409 -28.95 8.13 8.75
CA VAL A 409 -29.91 8.73 9.69
C VAL A 409 -29.58 10.19 10.06
N THR A 410 -28.37 10.71 9.77
CA THR A 410 -28.02 12.11 10.08
C THR A 410 -27.23 12.79 8.95
N HIS A 411 -27.85 13.85 8.39
CA HIS A 411 -27.32 14.84 7.43
C HIS A 411 -27.19 14.48 5.93
N PHE A 412 -28.25 14.80 5.16
CA PHE A 412 -28.18 15.00 3.70
C PHE A 412 -27.13 16.07 3.28
N PHE A 413 -26.92 17.10 4.11
CA PHE A 413 -25.95 18.17 3.86
C PHE A 413 -24.48 17.70 3.96
N ALA A 414 -24.18 16.77 4.87
CA ALA A 414 -22.83 16.22 5.03
C ALA A 414 -22.41 15.33 3.85
N LYS A 415 -23.37 14.67 3.18
CA LYS A 415 -23.10 13.86 1.98
C LYS A 415 -22.69 14.72 0.78
N LYS A 416 -23.35 15.88 0.59
CA LYS A 416 -23.04 16.80 -0.52
C LYS A 416 -21.68 17.47 -0.32
N ASP A 417 -21.35 17.87 0.90
CA ASP A 417 -20.04 18.45 1.24
C ASP A 417 -18.88 17.45 1.04
N ARG A 418 -19.08 16.17 1.41
CA ARG A 418 -18.10 15.11 1.14
C ARG A 418 -17.89 14.85 -0.35
N TRP A 419 -18.97 14.90 -1.14
CA TRP A 419 -18.88 14.69 -2.59
C TRP A 419 -18.10 15.82 -3.26
N HIS A 420 -18.33 17.06 -2.86
CA HIS A 420 -17.56 18.21 -3.33
C HIS A 420 -16.09 18.12 -2.92
N LYS A 421 -15.78 17.73 -1.67
CA LYS A 421 -14.39 17.56 -1.21
C LYS A 421 -13.65 16.44 -1.94
N ALA A 422 -14.33 15.32 -2.21
CA ALA A 422 -13.75 14.22 -2.99
C ALA A 422 -13.51 14.62 -4.45
N GLU A 423 -14.41 15.41 -5.04
CA GLU A 423 -14.25 15.95 -6.39
C GLU A 423 -13.11 16.98 -6.46
N GLU A 424 -13.01 17.87 -5.48
CA GLU A 424 -11.92 18.85 -5.37
C GLU A 424 -10.56 18.17 -5.22
N LEU A 425 -10.51 17.12 -4.39
CA LEU A 425 -9.33 16.27 -4.24
C LEU A 425 -8.93 15.61 -5.58
N ALA A 426 -9.88 14.99 -6.28
CA ALA A 426 -9.63 14.36 -7.57
C ALA A 426 -9.04 15.38 -8.57
N ARG A 427 -9.65 16.58 -8.64
CA ARG A 427 -9.15 17.67 -9.50
C ARG A 427 -7.75 18.11 -9.09
N SER A 428 -7.49 18.32 -7.80
CA SER A 428 -6.16 18.73 -7.32
C SER A 428 -5.07 17.69 -7.63
N LEU A 429 -5.39 16.41 -7.47
CA LEU A 429 -4.49 15.29 -7.76
C LEU A 429 -4.21 15.19 -9.24
N MET A 430 -5.25 15.31 -10.07
CA MET A 430 -5.12 15.34 -11.52
C MET A 430 -4.25 16.51 -11.97
N THR A 431 -4.47 17.71 -11.44
CA THR A 431 -3.64 18.88 -11.80
C THR A 431 -2.18 18.71 -11.39
N LEU A 432 -1.92 18.17 -10.20
CA LEU A 432 -0.56 17.92 -9.71
C LEU A 432 0.17 16.88 -10.59
N CYS A 433 -0.51 15.77 -10.90
CA CYS A 433 0.06 14.73 -11.74
C CYS A 433 0.25 15.23 -13.19
N SER A 434 -0.68 16.01 -13.73
CA SER A 434 -0.52 16.64 -15.05
C SER A 434 0.66 17.62 -15.09
N SER A 435 0.88 18.43 -14.03
CA SER A 435 2.05 19.32 -13.99
C SER A 435 3.36 18.54 -13.98
N TYR A 436 3.43 17.44 -13.21
CA TYR A 436 4.60 16.58 -13.18
C TYR A 436 4.85 15.89 -14.53
N ILE A 437 3.81 15.36 -15.17
CA ILE A 437 3.92 14.75 -16.52
C ILE A 437 4.46 15.78 -17.51
N ASN A 438 3.91 17.00 -17.51
CA ASN A 438 4.37 18.06 -18.39
C ASN A 438 5.83 18.46 -18.11
N GLU A 439 6.23 18.53 -16.84
CA GLU A 439 7.62 18.84 -16.46
C GLU A 439 8.59 17.79 -17.01
N LYS A 440 8.26 16.50 -16.87
CA LYS A 440 9.09 15.40 -17.38
C LYS A 440 9.14 15.36 -18.91
N VAL A 441 8.01 15.59 -19.58
CA VAL A 441 7.97 15.69 -21.06
C VAL A 441 8.79 16.88 -21.57
N CYS A 442 8.89 17.96 -20.80
CA CYS A 442 9.76 19.09 -21.14
C CYS A 442 11.26 18.80 -20.96
N CYS A 443 11.62 17.75 -20.21
CA CYS A 443 13.01 17.33 -20.11
C CYS A 443 13.44 16.65 -21.42
N ARG A 444 14.61 17.02 -21.98
CA ARG A 444 15.15 16.48 -23.25
C ARG A 444 15.62 15.01 -23.17
N GLY A 445 15.11 14.24 -22.21
CA GLY A 445 15.47 12.84 -21.97
C GLY A 445 14.53 11.88 -22.70
N ASP A 446 14.86 10.58 -22.64
CA ASP A 446 13.94 9.50 -22.99
C ASP A 446 13.05 9.15 -21.78
N TYR A 447 12.02 8.35 -21.99
CA TYR A 447 11.19 7.79 -20.93
C TYR A 447 11.98 6.90 -19.96
N ASP A 448 11.70 7.06 -18.66
CA ASP A 448 12.22 6.23 -17.59
C ASP A 448 11.08 5.53 -16.84
N GLU A 449 11.21 4.23 -16.57
CA GLU A 449 10.25 3.43 -15.78
C GLU A 449 9.96 4.05 -14.39
N THR A 450 10.94 4.75 -13.81
CA THR A 450 10.81 5.45 -12.52
C THR A 450 9.72 6.52 -12.51
N TYR A 451 9.44 7.17 -13.64
CA TYR A 451 8.41 8.23 -13.72
C TYR A 451 7.03 7.70 -13.35
N CYS A 452 6.77 6.42 -13.64
CA CYS A 452 5.52 5.78 -13.28
C CYS A 452 5.47 5.41 -11.79
N GLY A 453 6.60 5.01 -11.22
CA GLY A 453 6.73 4.83 -9.77
C GLY A 453 6.51 6.12 -8.99
N GLU A 454 7.09 7.24 -9.44
CA GLU A 454 6.90 8.57 -8.84
C GLU A 454 5.45 9.04 -8.93
N LEU A 455 4.79 8.88 -10.08
CA LEU A 455 3.35 9.19 -10.23
C LEU A 455 2.48 8.39 -9.27
N LEU A 456 2.71 7.08 -9.17
CA LEU A 456 1.98 6.22 -8.24
C LEU A 456 2.24 6.62 -6.79
N HIS A 457 3.47 6.98 -6.45
CA HIS A 457 3.83 7.44 -5.11
C HIS A 457 3.12 8.74 -4.74
N MET A 458 3.12 9.75 -5.62
CA MET A 458 2.42 11.01 -5.39
C MET A 458 0.91 10.81 -5.18
N ILE A 459 0.29 9.93 -5.97
CA ILE A 459 -1.13 9.59 -5.80
C ILE A 459 -1.35 8.94 -4.44
N ASN A 460 -0.52 7.98 -4.05
CA ASN A 460 -0.63 7.28 -2.78
C ASN A 460 -0.42 8.20 -1.58
N GLU A 461 0.58 9.07 -1.60
CA GLU A 461 0.89 10.00 -0.52
C GLU A 461 -0.29 10.94 -0.25
N LYS A 462 -0.83 11.55 -1.31
CA LYS A 462 -2.01 12.41 -1.23
C LYS A 462 -3.27 11.68 -0.76
N LEU A 463 -3.46 10.43 -1.16
CA LEU A 463 -4.59 9.62 -0.70
C LEU A 463 -4.44 9.17 0.76
N GLN A 464 -3.23 9.12 1.29
CA GLN A 464 -2.96 8.77 2.69
C GLN A 464 -3.05 9.97 3.66
N GLU A 465 -3.16 11.20 3.18
CA GLU A 465 -3.28 12.39 4.04
C GLU A 465 -4.48 12.29 5.00
N SER A 466 -4.29 12.74 6.25
CA SER A 466 -5.26 12.56 7.34
C SER A 466 -6.62 13.20 7.08
N ASP A 467 -6.68 14.26 6.26
CA ASP A 467 -7.92 14.92 5.87
C ASP A 467 -8.69 14.16 4.78
N VAL A 468 -7.99 13.34 4.00
CA VAL A 468 -8.54 12.50 2.93
C VAL A 468 -9.09 11.20 3.49
N GLN A 469 -8.43 10.62 4.48
CA GLN A 469 -8.93 9.42 5.17
C GLN A 469 -10.29 9.66 5.86
N LYS A 470 -10.57 10.91 6.29
CA LYS A 470 -11.87 11.32 6.86
C LYS A 470 -13.03 11.28 5.85
N LEU A 471 -12.73 11.22 4.54
CA LEU A 471 -13.74 11.22 3.47
C LEU A 471 -14.34 9.82 3.21
N HIS A 472 -13.80 8.75 3.80
CA HIS A 472 -14.25 7.35 3.59
C HIS A 472 -14.39 6.99 2.10
N ILE A 473 -13.32 7.25 1.36
CA ILE A 473 -13.22 7.00 -0.09
C ILE A 473 -13.11 5.49 -0.33
N THR A 474 -13.88 4.97 -1.28
CA THR A 474 -13.87 3.54 -1.63
C THR A 474 -12.65 3.20 -2.50
N ALA A 475 -12.13 1.96 -2.40
CA ALA A 475 -11.06 1.47 -3.28
C ALA A 475 -11.37 1.65 -4.79
N CYS A 476 -12.65 1.66 -5.17
CA CYS A 476 -13.10 1.94 -6.54
C CYS A 476 -12.75 3.35 -7.03
N PHE A 477 -12.75 4.36 -6.16
CA PHE A 477 -12.37 5.72 -6.53
C PHE A 477 -10.87 5.82 -6.77
N GLU A 478 -10.06 5.23 -5.89
CA GLU A 478 -8.61 5.21 -6.02
C GLU A 478 -8.17 4.55 -7.34
N ILE A 479 -8.75 3.39 -7.68
CA ILE A 479 -8.41 2.66 -8.91
C ILE A 479 -8.80 3.47 -10.14
N ASP A 480 -10.04 3.98 -10.20
CA ASP A 480 -10.48 4.77 -11.35
C ASP A 480 -9.59 6.03 -11.50
N LEU A 481 -9.23 6.70 -10.38
CA LEU A 481 -8.32 7.85 -10.41
C LEU A 481 -6.93 7.48 -10.96
N LYS A 482 -6.33 6.38 -10.48
CA LYS A 482 -5.04 5.88 -10.96
C LYS A 482 -5.08 5.53 -12.44
N LEU A 483 -6.14 4.88 -12.92
CA LEU A 483 -6.32 4.54 -14.34
C LEU A 483 -6.40 5.79 -15.23
N HIS A 484 -7.13 6.82 -14.81
CA HIS A 484 -7.25 8.06 -15.57
C HIS A 484 -5.94 8.86 -15.63
N ILE A 485 -5.19 8.92 -14.53
CA ILE A 485 -3.90 9.62 -14.49
C ILE A 485 -2.84 8.86 -15.28
N LEU A 486 -2.73 7.54 -15.09
CA LEU A 486 -1.75 6.72 -15.81
C LEU A 486 -2.08 6.60 -17.30
N GLY A 487 -3.36 6.61 -17.69
CA GLY A 487 -3.76 6.68 -19.09
C GLY A 487 -3.22 7.92 -19.78
N GLU A 488 -3.35 9.09 -19.15
CA GLU A 488 -2.80 10.36 -19.67
C GLU A 488 -1.26 10.36 -19.70
N ALA A 489 -0.63 9.85 -18.64
CA ALA A 489 0.82 9.68 -18.59
C ALA A 489 1.33 8.78 -19.72
N THR A 490 0.64 7.68 -20.00
CA THR A 490 1.01 6.75 -21.08
C THR A 490 1.05 7.45 -22.44
N HIS A 491 0.03 8.23 -22.77
CA HIS A 491 0.01 8.99 -24.05
C HIS A 491 1.15 10.00 -24.12
N SER A 492 1.42 10.70 -23.02
CA SER A 492 2.44 11.74 -22.96
C SER A 492 3.86 11.18 -23.05
N PHE A 493 4.13 10.09 -22.32
CA PHE A 493 5.43 9.42 -22.32
C PHE A 493 5.70 8.66 -23.62
N GLN A 494 4.69 8.02 -24.22
CA GLN A 494 4.85 7.41 -25.55
C GLN A 494 5.23 8.47 -26.57
N LYS A 495 4.57 9.63 -26.55
CA LYS A 495 4.93 10.75 -27.42
C LYS A 495 6.34 11.28 -27.15
N MET A 496 6.73 11.41 -25.88
CA MET A 496 8.09 11.81 -25.50
C MET A 496 9.15 10.85 -26.05
N HIS A 497 8.93 9.53 -25.96
CA HIS A 497 9.82 8.52 -26.52
C HIS A 497 9.85 8.56 -28.05
N ASP A 498 8.69 8.69 -28.70
CA ASP A 498 8.60 8.80 -30.16
C ASP A 498 9.34 10.05 -30.67
N ASP A 499 9.21 11.18 -29.97
CA ASP A 499 9.89 12.43 -30.32
C ASP A 499 11.40 12.35 -29.99
N PHE A 500 11.79 11.69 -28.90
CA PHE A 500 13.19 11.40 -28.58
C PHE A 500 13.85 10.53 -29.66
N ILE A 501 13.14 9.50 -30.15
CA ILE A 501 13.62 8.67 -31.27
C ILE A 501 13.79 9.54 -32.52
N LYS A 502 12.80 10.36 -32.89
CA LYS A 502 12.94 11.24 -34.08
C LYS A 502 14.13 12.19 -33.98
N GLU A 503 14.39 12.78 -32.81
CA GLU A 503 15.50 13.72 -32.63
C GLU A 503 16.88 13.03 -32.58
N ASN A 504 16.92 11.75 -32.18
CA ASN A 504 18.17 11.02 -31.96
C ASN A 504 18.40 9.86 -32.94
N ASP A 505 17.46 9.59 -33.86
CA ASP A 505 17.63 8.62 -34.94
C ASP A 505 18.77 9.09 -35.85
N PRO A 506 19.80 8.25 -36.05
CA PRO A 506 20.91 8.57 -36.95
C PRO A 506 20.44 8.98 -38.35
N HIS A 507 19.38 8.36 -38.90
CA HIS A 507 18.85 8.69 -40.23
C HIS A 507 18.18 10.06 -40.26
N VAL A 508 17.38 10.40 -39.25
CA VAL A 508 16.67 11.69 -39.18
C VAL A 508 17.63 12.84 -38.91
N ARG A 509 18.65 12.63 -38.06
CA ARG A 509 19.70 13.64 -37.86
C ARG A 509 20.54 13.85 -39.12
N LEU A 510 20.80 12.78 -39.88
CA LEU A 510 21.49 12.89 -41.16
C LEU A 510 20.63 13.64 -42.18
N GLU A 511 19.33 13.34 -42.33
CA GLU A 511 18.43 14.11 -43.20
C GLU A 511 18.29 15.58 -42.78
N ASN A 512 18.28 15.90 -41.49
CA ASN A 512 18.24 17.30 -41.01
C ASN A 512 19.53 18.09 -41.28
N LEU A 513 20.64 17.42 -41.61
CA LEU A 513 21.90 18.06 -42.02
C LEU A 513 21.94 18.39 -43.52
N ARG A 514 20.99 17.88 -44.32
CA ARG A 514 20.80 18.22 -45.73
C ARG A 514 20.28 19.65 -45.86
#